data_AF-A0A952RIL7-F1
#
_entry.id   AF-A0A952RIL7-F1
#
_cell.length_a   1.000
_cell.length_b   1.000
_cell.length_c   1.000
_cell.angle_alpha   90.00
_cell.angle_beta   90.00
_cell.angle_gamma   90.00
#
_symmetry.space_group_name_H-M   'P 1'
#
loop_
_entity.id
_entity.type
_entity.pdbx_description
1 polymer ?
#
loop_
_entity_poly.entity_id
_entity_poly.type
_entity_poly.pdbx_seq_one_letter_code
_entity_poly.pdbx_strand_id
1 'polypeptide(L)'
;MTLQDTLALGDGLTVSFLRTLRIPDDGKTYPLPPGLGRFPIRRVDDYASKVPAEWREHGGVFLPMYQREAMWISFAGEHWKPRAVKVGLGKVCALTGERWKDGLSSRPQNYLVTPPQPWLDGIAVKKGIIRQFVAMPLGLGYTVEGQVTGDESVGGLQLQVFEPKPGRFPNEPPERLWRAGFGGAPCMPMCAAPAPGGAMGLAAGGRMKQSIYPDPHGIDAWDPARTSRVFVHIVSSELWREITGEEPPASPITARDYAQHGLPWFELYDEARGAIAGSDRLAGIKSVKEMDMEKSKLPLQDDAPVNVGPVTKLWNALGHAVGVRDGKW
;
A
#
# COMPACT_ATOMS: atom_id res chain seq x y z
N MET A 1 17.98 -17.22 -10.50
CA MET A 1 17.94 -15.92 -9.81
C MET A 1 16.81 -15.99 -8.81
N THR A 2 17.08 -15.78 -7.51
CA THR A 2 16.07 -15.80 -6.47
C THR A 2 15.17 -14.58 -6.63
N LEU A 3 13.84 -14.77 -6.72
CA LEU A 3 12.89 -13.67 -6.81
C LEU A 3 12.96 -12.83 -5.53
N GLN A 4 13.51 -11.62 -5.62
CA GLN A 4 13.44 -10.65 -4.53
C GLN A 4 12.08 -9.96 -4.58
N ASP A 5 11.23 -10.20 -3.59
CA ASP A 5 9.83 -9.77 -3.51
C ASP A 5 9.49 -9.09 -2.17
N THR A 6 10.52 -8.89 -1.34
CA THR A 6 10.45 -8.27 -0.03
C THR A 6 11.60 -7.28 0.16
N LEU A 7 11.32 -6.22 0.92
CA LEU A 7 12.26 -5.18 1.28
C LEU A 7 12.45 -5.16 2.80
N ALA A 8 13.68 -5.30 3.27
CA ALA A 8 14.03 -4.97 4.65
C ALA A 8 14.25 -3.45 4.77
N LEU A 9 13.60 -2.80 5.74
CA LEU A 9 13.67 -1.36 5.92
C LEU A 9 13.77 -1.02 7.42
N GLY A 10 14.87 -0.40 7.83
CA GLY A 10 15.15 -0.18 9.25
C GLY A 10 15.50 -1.46 10.00
N ASP A 11 15.41 -1.41 11.32
CA ASP A 11 15.83 -2.48 12.21
C ASP A 11 14.73 -3.53 12.32
N GLY A 12 14.60 -4.49 11.38
CA GLY A 12 13.71 -5.64 11.54
C GLY A 12 12.26 -5.46 11.05
N LEU A 13 12.00 -4.47 10.18
CA LEU A 13 10.75 -4.39 9.41
C LEU A 13 10.97 -4.94 8.00
N THR A 14 10.10 -5.85 7.59
CA THR A 14 9.96 -6.35 6.22
C THR A 14 8.72 -5.74 5.59
N VAL A 15 8.87 -5.22 4.39
CA VAL A 15 7.80 -4.64 3.57
C VAL A 15 7.62 -5.49 2.32
N SER A 16 6.37 -5.74 1.94
CA SER A 16 6.03 -6.40 0.67
C SER A 16 4.98 -5.58 -0.06
N PHE A 17 5.08 -5.52 -1.38
CA PHE A 17 4.06 -4.92 -2.25
C PHE A 17 3.25 -6.05 -2.86
N LEU A 18 1.93 -6.00 -2.69
CA LEU A 18 1.05 -7.06 -3.11
C LEU A 18 0.09 -6.59 -4.18
N ARG A 19 -0.15 -7.50 -5.11
CA ARG A 19 -1.13 -7.39 -6.16
C ARG A 19 -2.51 -7.63 -5.57
N THR A 20 -3.52 -7.00 -6.15
CA THR A 20 -4.92 -7.19 -5.77
C THR A 20 -5.83 -6.96 -6.97
N LEU A 21 -7.07 -7.45 -6.89
CA LEU A 21 -8.09 -7.03 -7.84
C LEU A 21 -8.34 -5.54 -7.70
N ARG A 22 -8.73 -4.94 -8.83
CA ARG A 22 -9.14 -3.55 -8.89
C ARG A 22 -10.60 -3.41 -8.47
N ILE A 23 -10.85 -2.60 -7.44
CA ILE A 23 -12.21 -2.34 -6.96
C ILE A 23 -12.95 -1.44 -7.95
N PRO A 24 -14.18 -1.78 -8.37
CA PRO A 24 -14.99 -0.91 -9.22
C PRO A 24 -15.20 0.45 -8.59
N ASP A 25 -15.07 1.50 -9.40
CA ASP A 25 -15.36 2.86 -8.95
C ASP A 25 -16.79 3.26 -9.30
N ASP A 26 -17.75 2.57 -8.70
CA ASP A 26 -19.19 2.70 -8.97
C ASP A 26 -19.93 3.55 -7.91
N GLY A 27 -19.18 4.22 -7.04
CA GLY A 27 -19.74 4.96 -5.92
C GLY A 27 -20.20 4.07 -4.76
N LYS A 28 -19.97 2.75 -4.75
CA LYS A 28 -20.12 1.92 -3.55
C LYS A 28 -18.87 1.94 -2.69
N THR A 29 -18.94 1.30 -1.54
CA THR A 29 -17.78 0.99 -0.69
C THR A 29 -17.70 -0.52 -0.53
N TYR A 30 -16.59 -1.10 -0.95
CA TYR A 30 -16.38 -2.54 -0.97
C TYR A 30 -15.66 -3.03 0.31
N PRO A 31 -15.76 -4.33 0.64
CA PRO A 31 -14.85 -4.95 1.59
C PRO A 31 -13.41 -5.00 1.04
N LEU A 32 -12.47 -5.48 1.86
CA LEU A 32 -11.08 -5.66 1.45
C LEU A 32 -10.99 -6.72 0.33
N PRO A 33 -10.24 -6.43 -0.74
CA PRO A 33 -10.01 -7.37 -1.83
C PRO A 33 -8.99 -8.46 -1.43
N PRO A 34 -8.92 -9.58 -2.17
CA PRO A 34 -7.87 -10.59 -2.01
C PRO A 34 -6.47 -10.09 -2.42
N GLY A 35 -5.45 -10.68 -1.81
CA GLY A 35 -4.09 -10.63 -2.35
C GLY A 35 -3.92 -11.59 -3.54
N LEU A 36 -3.25 -11.13 -4.60
CA LEU A 36 -2.96 -11.90 -5.83
C LEU A 36 -1.44 -12.18 -5.99
N GLY A 37 -0.75 -12.28 -4.85
CA GLY A 37 0.71 -12.48 -4.79
C GLY A 37 1.50 -11.17 -4.68
N ARG A 38 2.83 -11.28 -4.58
CA ARG A 38 3.74 -10.16 -4.42
C ARG A 38 4.26 -9.66 -5.77
N PHE A 39 4.53 -8.37 -5.85
CA PHE A 39 5.33 -7.83 -6.93
C PHE A 39 6.82 -8.19 -6.74
N PRO A 40 7.55 -8.52 -7.81
CA PRO A 40 9.00 -8.56 -7.76
C PRO A 40 9.54 -7.16 -7.57
N ILE A 41 10.66 -7.06 -6.86
CA ILE A 41 11.34 -5.82 -6.51
C ILE A 41 12.80 -5.94 -6.97
N ARG A 42 13.34 -4.90 -7.59
CA ARG A 42 14.77 -4.79 -7.92
C ARG A 42 15.35 -3.52 -7.32
N ARG A 43 16.61 -3.57 -6.91
CA ARG A 43 17.32 -2.38 -6.44
C ARG A 43 17.72 -1.52 -7.63
N VAL A 44 17.61 -0.21 -7.48
CA VAL A 44 18.08 0.74 -8.50
C VAL A 44 19.57 0.56 -8.76
N ASP A 45 20.37 0.33 -7.71
CA ASP A 45 21.82 0.17 -7.78
C ASP A 45 22.26 -0.99 -8.69
N ASP A 46 21.51 -2.09 -8.69
CA ASP A 46 21.81 -3.28 -9.50
C ASP A 46 21.61 -3.02 -11.01
N TYR A 47 20.91 -1.94 -11.36
CA TYR A 47 20.54 -1.55 -12.72
C TYR A 47 20.93 -0.10 -13.04
N ALA A 48 21.94 0.46 -12.35
CA ALA A 48 22.30 1.87 -12.42
C ALA A 48 22.62 2.39 -13.84
N SER A 49 22.99 1.53 -14.79
CA SER A 49 23.23 1.92 -16.19
C SER A 49 21.98 1.87 -17.09
N LYS A 50 20.87 1.33 -16.58
CA LYS A 50 19.62 1.11 -17.33
C LYS A 50 18.42 1.86 -16.76
N VAL A 51 18.49 2.29 -15.51
CA VAL A 51 17.47 3.11 -14.86
C VAL A 51 17.61 4.60 -15.21
N PRO A 52 16.53 5.39 -15.13
CA PRO A 52 16.59 6.85 -15.29
C PRO A 52 17.64 7.50 -14.37
N ALA A 53 18.29 8.55 -14.87
CA ALA A 53 19.41 9.19 -14.19
C ALA A 53 19.02 9.74 -12.81
N GLU A 54 17.80 10.27 -12.73
CA GLU A 54 17.19 10.89 -11.56
C GLU A 54 17.03 9.88 -10.42
N TRP A 55 16.80 8.61 -10.73
CA TRP A 55 16.63 7.57 -9.71
C TRP A 55 17.94 7.28 -8.98
N ARG A 56 19.08 7.50 -9.64
CA ARG A 56 20.40 7.27 -9.04
C ARG A 56 20.72 8.29 -7.95
N GLU A 57 20.08 9.45 -7.98
CA GLU A 57 20.24 10.47 -6.93
C GLU A 57 19.55 10.07 -5.63
N HIS A 58 18.48 9.27 -5.71
CA HIS A 58 17.64 8.89 -4.57
C HIS A 58 17.71 7.39 -4.22
N GLY A 59 18.25 6.59 -5.12
CA GLY A 59 18.36 5.14 -5.01
C GLY A 59 16.99 4.46 -4.85
N GLY A 60 16.97 3.45 -3.99
CA GLY A 60 15.77 2.71 -3.63
C GLY A 60 15.54 1.48 -4.50
N VAL A 61 14.27 1.16 -4.71
CA VAL A 61 13.83 -0.04 -5.43
C VAL A 61 12.79 0.30 -6.47
N PHE A 62 12.57 -0.59 -7.43
CA PHE A 62 11.50 -0.46 -8.40
C PHE A 62 10.74 -1.78 -8.57
N LEU A 63 9.47 -1.67 -8.95
CA LEU A 63 8.57 -2.79 -9.20
C LEU A 63 7.72 -2.55 -10.45
N PRO A 64 7.29 -3.62 -11.15
CA PRO A 64 6.43 -3.49 -12.32
C PRO A 64 4.97 -3.41 -11.92
N MET A 65 4.22 -2.51 -12.55
CA MET A 65 2.76 -2.55 -12.55
C MET A 65 2.24 -2.35 -13.96
N TYR A 66 1.03 -2.83 -14.21
CA TYR A 66 0.28 -2.45 -15.40
C TYR A 66 -0.45 -1.13 -15.13
N GLN A 67 -0.66 -0.33 -16.18
CA GLN A 67 -1.53 0.84 -16.06
C GLN A 67 -2.91 0.39 -15.57
N ARG A 68 -3.44 1.10 -14.56
CA ARG A 68 -4.68 0.81 -13.86
C ARG A 68 -4.66 -0.46 -12.99
N GLU A 69 -3.50 -1.06 -12.74
CA GLU A 69 -3.36 -2.14 -11.75
C GLU A 69 -3.45 -1.60 -10.33
N ALA A 70 -4.03 -2.40 -9.44
CA ALA A 70 -4.16 -2.07 -8.03
C ALA A 70 -3.16 -2.82 -7.16
N MET A 71 -2.75 -2.19 -6.06
CA MET A 71 -1.80 -2.77 -5.10
C MET A 71 -2.15 -2.45 -3.65
N TRP A 72 -1.52 -3.17 -2.72
CA TRP A 72 -1.48 -2.83 -1.30
C TRP A 72 -0.10 -3.14 -0.70
N ILE A 73 0.17 -2.63 0.49
CA ILE A 73 1.47 -2.73 1.17
C ILE A 73 1.30 -3.57 2.44
N SER A 74 2.10 -4.63 2.59
CA SER A 74 2.16 -5.44 3.82
C SER A 74 3.40 -5.06 4.63
N PHE A 75 3.20 -4.97 5.95
CA PHE A 75 4.22 -4.74 6.95
C PHE A 75 4.33 -5.96 7.86
N ALA A 76 5.54 -6.51 7.98
CA ALA A 76 5.84 -7.62 8.87
C ALA A 76 7.08 -7.26 9.69
N GLY A 77 6.94 -7.24 11.01
CA GLY A 77 8.05 -6.94 11.92
C GLY A 77 7.84 -7.58 13.27
N GLU A 78 8.77 -7.31 14.16
CA GLU A 78 8.75 -7.81 15.54
C GLU A 78 7.49 -7.31 16.28
N HIS A 79 6.66 -8.23 16.76
CA HIS A 79 5.38 -7.86 17.36
C HIS A 79 5.51 -7.08 18.68
N TRP A 80 6.66 -7.20 19.36
CA TRP A 80 6.96 -6.54 20.63
C TRP A 80 7.68 -5.21 20.50
N LYS A 81 8.12 -4.85 19.28
CA LYS A 81 8.88 -3.63 19.01
C LYS A 81 8.26 -2.89 17.82
N PRO A 82 7.17 -2.14 18.02
CA PRO A 82 6.50 -1.38 16.97
C PRO A 82 7.38 -0.33 16.31
N ARG A 83 7.03 0.05 15.08
CA ARG A 83 7.66 1.13 14.30
C ARG A 83 6.61 2.06 13.72
N ALA A 84 6.92 3.34 13.64
CA ALA A 84 6.10 4.30 12.91
C ALA A 84 6.53 4.32 11.43
N VAL A 85 5.57 4.22 10.52
CA VAL A 85 5.80 4.20 9.07
C VAL A 85 5.01 5.33 8.44
N LYS A 86 5.73 6.23 7.77
CA LYS A 86 5.17 7.29 6.96
C LYS A 86 5.17 6.87 5.50
N VAL A 87 4.02 6.99 4.83
CA VAL A 87 3.82 6.58 3.44
C VAL A 87 3.54 7.81 2.58
N GLY A 88 4.32 7.95 1.51
CA GLY A 88 4.20 9.01 0.51
C GLY A 88 3.84 8.45 -0.86
N LEU A 89 3.03 9.19 -1.61
CA LEU A 89 2.65 8.96 -3.01
C LEU A 89 3.26 10.12 -3.80
N GLY A 90 4.36 9.88 -4.49
CA GLY A 90 5.28 10.97 -4.82
C GLY A 90 5.62 11.78 -3.57
N LYS A 91 5.58 13.11 -3.64
CA LYS A 91 5.76 14.02 -2.49
C LYS A 91 4.46 14.36 -1.75
N VAL A 92 3.50 13.44 -1.64
CA VAL A 92 2.25 13.66 -0.89
C VAL A 92 2.02 12.54 0.13
N CYS A 93 1.72 12.89 1.38
CA CYS A 93 1.42 11.90 2.41
C CYS A 93 0.10 11.17 2.12
N ALA A 94 0.12 9.83 2.10
CA ALA A 94 -1.05 9.00 1.81
C ALA A 94 -2.18 9.10 2.87
N LEU A 95 -1.85 9.57 4.08
CA LEU A 95 -2.77 9.65 5.22
C LEU A 95 -3.38 11.05 5.38
N THR A 96 -2.65 12.12 5.01
CA THR A 96 -3.11 13.50 5.22
C THR A 96 -3.30 14.28 3.93
N GLY A 97 -2.72 13.84 2.82
CA GLY A 97 -2.70 14.59 1.56
C GLY A 97 -1.80 15.81 1.60
N GLU A 98 -1.09 16.07 2.70
CA GLU A 98 -0.15 17.18 2.77
C GLU A 98 1.10 16.89 1.92
N ARG A 99 1.72 17.95 1.40
CA ARG A 99 3.04 17.87 0.79
C ARG A 99 4.01 17.23 1.77
N TRP A 100 4.89 16.38 1.27
CA TRP A 100 5.89 15.66 2.04
C TRP A 100 6.77 16.66 2.79
N LYS A 101 6.91 16.40 4.09
CA LYS A 101 7.83 17.08 5.00
C LYS A 101 8.53 16.00 5.79
N ASP A 102 9.78 16.22 6.19
CA ASP A 102 10.43 15.24 7.05
C ASP A 102 9.81 15.24 8.45
N GLY A 103 9.89 14.10 9.13
CA GLY A 103 9.35 13.91 10.47
C GLY A 103 7.86 13.52 10.52
N LEU A 104 7.42 13.24 11.74
CA LEU A 104 6.06 12.82 12.06
C LEU A 104 5.23 14.01 12.54
N SER A 105 3.93 13.95 12.29
CA SER A 105 2.92 14.82 12.91
C SER A 105 1.85 13.94 13.52
N SER A 106 1.38 14.29 14.71
CA SER A 106 0.23 13.65 15.38
C SER A 106 -1.08 14.42 15.13
N ARG A 107 -1.01 15.63 14.55
CA ARG A 107 -2.16 16.51 14.33
C ARG A 107 -2.04 17.24 12.98
N PRO A 108 -2.65 16.72 11.91
CA PRO A 108 -3.21 15.37 11.82
C PRO A 108 -2.11 14.29 11.84
N GLN A 109 -2.46 13.07 12.26
CA GLN A 109 -1.54 11.93 12.23
C GLN A 109 -1.13 11.61 10.79
N ASN A 110 0.17 11.65 10.49
CA ASN A 110 0.70 11.45 9.13
C ASN A 110 1.45 10.13 8.93
N TYR A 111 1.29 9.18 9.86
CA TYR A 111 1.96 7.88 9.87
C TYR A 111 1.02 6.79 10.38
N LEU A 112 1.37 5.54 10.11
CA LEU A 112 0.79 4.36 10.74
C LEU A 112 1.80 3.71 11.68
N VAL A 113 1.33 2.88 12.62
CA VAL A 113 2.21 2.16 13.54
C VAL A 113 2.06 0.66 13.29
N THR A 114 3.17 -0.02 13.04
CA THR A 114 3.19 -1.45 12.71
C THR A 114 4.08 -2.26 13.67
N PRO A 115 3.52 -3.28 14.35
CA PRO A 115 2.08 -3.45 14.64
C PRO A 115 1.51 -2.25 15.46
N PRO A 116 0.19 -2.01 15.52
CA PRO A 116 -0.90 -2.94 15.19
C PRO A 116 -1.44 -2.86 13.77
N GLN A 117 -0.97 -1.94 12.92
CA GLN A 117 -1.38 -1.83 11.52
C GLN A 117 -0.52 -2.78 10.64
N PRO A 118 -1.06 -3.93 10.18
CA PRO A 118 -0.29 -4.91 9.40
C PRO A 118 -0.15 -4.55 7.92
N TRP A 119 -1.00 -3.67 7.40
CA TRP A 119 -1.02 -3.31 5.98
C TRP A 119 -1.75 -1.99 5.69
N LEU A 120 -1.60 -1.50 4.46
CA LEU A 120 -2.29 -0.31 3.91
C LEU A 120 -2.67 -0.57 2.44
N ASP A 121 -3.96 -0.44 2.09
CA ASP A 121 -4.45 -0.68 0.73
C ASP A 121 -4.70 0.61 -0.09
N GLY A 122 -4.60 1.78 0.54
CA GLY A 122 -5.00 3.00 -0.13
C GLY A 122 -4.88 4.30 0.66
N ILE A 123 -5.56 5.30 0.11
CA ILE A 123 -5.50 6.71 0.49
C ILE A 123 -6.63 7.04 1.47
N ALA A 124 -6.31 7.71 2.59
CA ALA A 124 -7.25 8.00 3.67
C ALA A 124 -8.23 9.14 3.34
N VAL A 125 -9.31 8.83 2.60
CA VAL A 125 -10.30 9.84 2.18
C VAL A 125 -11.34 10.18 3.25
N LYS A 126 -11.67 9.23 4.13
CA LYS A 126 -12.61 9.44 5.24
C LYS A 126 -12.32 8.43 6.36
N LYS A 127 -12.76 8.72 7.58
CA LYS A 127 -12.69 7.77 8.70
C LYS A 127 -13.23 6.39 8.31
N GLY A 128 -12.37 5.38 8.38
CA GLY A 128 -12.70 3.97 8.05
C GLY A 128 -12.90 3.67 6.56
N ILE A 129 -12.65 4.64 5.67
CA ILE A 129 -12.82 4.49 4.21
C ILE A 129 -11.58 5.02 3.51
N ILE A 130 -11.01 4.18 2.65
CA ILE A 130 -9.89 4.55 1.80
C ILE A 130 -10.26 4.41 0.32
N ARG A 131 -9.48 5.05 -0.56
CA ARG A 131 -9.48 4.77 -2.00
C ARG A 131 -8.26 3.94 -2.37
N GLN A 132 -8.46 2.84 -3.09
CA GLN A 132 -7.40 1.89 -3.46
C GLN A 132 -6.24 2.56 -4.21
N PHE A 133 -5.01 2.12 -3.97
CA PHE A 133 -3.86 2.52 -4.79
C PHE A 133 -3.97 1.93 -6.19
N VAL A 134 -3.98 2.79 -7.22
CA VAL A 134 -4.04 2.39 -8.63
C VAL A 134 -2.91 3.04 -9.42
N ALA A 135 -2.14 2.26 -10.17
CA ALA A 135 -1.05 2.78 -10.98
C ALA A 135 -1.56 3.58 -12.19
N MET A 136 -1.01 4.78 -12.39
CA MET A 136 -1.27 5.62 -13.56
C MET A 136 0.03 6.27 -14.05
N PRO A 137 0.18 6.51 -15.37
CA PRO A 137 1.33 7.23 -15.91
C PRO A 137 1.47 8.64 -15.34
N LEU A 138 2.72 9.07 -15.14
CA LEU A 138 3.05 10.45 -14.80
C LEU A 138 2.80 11.39 -16.00
N GLY A 139 2.63 12.67 -15.72
CA GLY A 139 2.36 13.73 -16.71
C GLY A 139 0.90 13.81 -17.16
N LEU A 140 0.04 12.88 -16.72
CA LEU A 140 -1.38 12.87 -17.07
C LEU A 140 -2.26 13.51 -16.00
N GLY A 141 -1.73 13.91 -14.85
CA GLY A 141 -2.47 14.57 -13.77
C GLY A 141 -3.42 13.65 -13.00
N TYR A 142 -3.31 12.33 -13.18
CA TYR A 142 -4.14 11.35 -12.47
C TYR A 142 -3.61 11.05 -11.06
N THR A 143 -2.30 11.14 -10.85
CA THR A 143 -1.71 10.69 -9.61
C THR A 143 -2.10 11.62 -8.46
N VAL A 144 -2.07 11.10 -7.23
CA VAL A 144 -2.30 11.91 -6.04
C VAL A 144 -1.31 13.07 -5.98
N GLU A 145 -0.05 12.84 -6.38
CA GLU A 145 0.97 13.88 -6.45
C GLU A 145 0.53 15.02 -7.38
N GLY A 146 0.12 14.68 -8.61
CA GLY A 146 -0.32 15.65 -9.62
C GLY A 146 -1.53 16.45 -9.18
N GLN A 147 -2.56 15.77 -8.66
CA GLN A 147 -3.79 16.45 -8.24
C GLN A 147 -3.61 17.37 -7.04
N VAL A 148 -2.73 17.00 -6.10
CA VAL A 148 -2.50 17.78 -4.88
C VAL A 148 -1.48 18.89 -5.08
N THR A 149 -0.45 18.64 -5.88
CA THR A 149 0.72 19.52 -5.97
C THR A 149 0.80 20.30 -7.27
N GLY A 150 0.10 19.86 -8.32
CA GLY A 150 0.27 20.35 -9.68
C GLY A 150 1.54 19.83 -10.39
N ASP A 151 2.29 18.94 -9.74
CA ASP A 151 3.54 18.36 -10.23
C ASP A 151 3.50 16.83 -10.14
N GLU A 152 4.14 16.14 -11.08
CA GLU A 152 4.23 14.67 -11.14
C GLU A 152 5.69 14.23 -11.41
N SER A 153 6.65 14.96 -10.81
CA SER A 153 8.08 14.77 -11.04
C SER A 153 8.70 13.58 -10.30
N VAL A 154 8.07 13.10 -9.21
CA VAL A 154 8.62 12.00 -8.41
C VAL A 154 7.91 10.69 -8.73
N GLY A 155 6.58 10.70 -8.74
CA GLY A 155 5.80 9.48 -8.92
C GLY A 155 6.06 8.42 -7.83
N GLY A 156 5.71 7.18 -8.14
CA GLY A 156 5.95 6.04 -7.25
C GLY A 156 5.45 6.24 -5.80
N LEU A 157 6.21 5.63 -4.88
CA LEU A 157 5.94 5.52 -3.47
C LEU A 157 7.20 5.92 -2.67
N GLN A 158 6.98 6.43 -1.46
CA GLN A 158 8.05 6.66 -0.49
C GLN A 158 7.66 6.06 0.84
N LEU A 159 8.58 5.32 1.47
CA LEU A 159 8.40 4.82 2.82
C LEU A 159 9.50 5.39 3.70
N GLN A 160 9.10 5.94 4.85
CA GLN A 160 10.04 6.33 5.90
C GLN A 160 9.64 5.66 7.20
N VAL A 161 10.54 4.85 7.74
CA VAL A 161 10.40 4.14 9.00
C VAL A 161 11.12 4.94 10.07
N PHE A 162 10.44 5.14 11.20
CA PHE A 162 10.97 5.77 12.40
C PHE A 162 11.09 4.70 13.47
N GLU A 163 12.33 4.46 13.92
CA GLU A 163 12.59 3.51 14.97
C GLU A 163 12.06 4.05 16.31
N PRO A 164 11.66 3.17 17.24
CA PRO A 164 11.36 3.61 18.59
C PRO A 164 12.62 4.16 19.27
N LYS A 165 12.41 5.14 20.16
CA LYS A 165 13.49 5.65 21.01
C LYS A 165 14.13 4.51 21.82
N PRO A 166 15.47 4.53 22.02
CA PRO A 166 16.15 3.52 22.83
C PRO A 166 15.47 3.31 24.19
N GLY A 167 15.27 2.04 24.57
CA GLY A 167 14.62 1.66 25.84
C GLY A 167 13.09 1.78 25.86
N ARG A 168 12.44 2.30 24.80
CA ARG A 168 10.96 2.40 24.74
C ARG A 168 10.27 1.04 24.65
N PHE A 169 10.89 0.09 23.95
CA PHE A 169 10.42 -1.29 23.83
C PHE A 169 11.59 -2.27 24.07
N PRO A 170 11.29 -3.52 24.50
CA PRO A 170 12.31 -4.56 24.63
C PRO A 170 13.04 -4.80 23.31
N ASN A 171 14.35 -5.05 23.39
CA ASN A 171 15.14 -5.46 22.21
C ASN A 171 14.97 -6.95 21.88
N GLU A 172 14.54 -7.75 22.85
CA GLU A 172 14.33 -9.18 22.71
C GLU A 172 12.83 -9.52 22.86
N PRO A 173 12.35 -10.60 22.22
CA PRO A 173 10.98 -11.03 22.38
C PRO A 173 10.66 -11.36 23.84
N PRO A 174 9.49 -10.94 24.36
CA PRO A 174 9.03 -11.41 25.66
C PRO A 174 8.94 -12.95 25.66
N GLU A 175 9.44 -13.60 26.72
CA GLU A 175 9.63 -15.07 26.84
C GLU A 175 8.39 -15.96 26.59
N ARG A 176 7.18 -15.41 26.29
CA ARG A 176 5.91 -16.14 26.31
C ARG A 176 5.11 -16.25 25.00
N LEU A 177 5.61 -15.81 23.84
CA LEU A 177 4.79 -15.75 22.61
C LEU A 177 5.22 -16.64 21.42
N TRP A 178 6.10 -17.63 21.61
CA TRP A 178 6.55 -18.52 20.51
C TRP A 178 5.58 -19.67 20.13
N ARG A 179 4.26 -19.45 20.10
CA ARG A 179 3.31 -20.46 19.57
C ARG A 179 2.13 -19.85 18.81
N ALA A 180 2.40 -19.29 17.62
CA ALA A 180 1.40 -19.18 16.55
C ALA A 180 2.12 -18.87 15.23
N GLY A 181 2.37 -19.91 14.41
CA GLY A 181 2.97 -19.75 13.09
C GLY A 181 1.97 -19.14 12.09
N PHE A 182 2.46 -18.24 11.23
CA PHE A 182 1.71 -17.74 10.07
C PHE A 182 2.40 -18.20 8.79
N GLY A 183 1.85 -19.27 8.21
CA GLY A 183 2.25 -19.79 6.90
C GLY A 183 1.63 -18.97 5.77
N GLY A 184 2.45 -18.63 4.77
CA GLY A 184 2.04 -17.87 3.59
C GLY A 184 1.04 -18.62 2.70
N ALA A 185 0.17 -17.86 2.03
CA ALA A 185 -0.76 -18.38 1.05
C ALA A 185 -0.10 -18.56 -0.34
N PRO A 186 -0.39 -19.64 -1.10
CA PRO A 186 0.22 -19.92 -2.41
C PRO A 186 -0.53 -19.24 -3.57
N CYS A 187 0.18 -18.95 -4.67
CA CYS A 187 -0.35 -18.28 -5.89
C CYS A 187 0.06 -19.05 -7.18
N MET A 188 -0.82 -19.10 -8.20
CA MET A 188 -0.62 -19.72 -9.53
C MET A 188 -0.79 -18.67 -10.67
N PRO A 189 -0.27 -18.87 -11.91
CA PRO A 189 -0.08 -17.78 -12.92
C PRO A 189 -1.10 -17.76 -14.09
N MET A 190 -1.28 -16.62 -14.79
CA MET A 190 -1.44 -16.49 -16.28
C MET A 190 -1.60 -15.04 -16.83
N CYS A 191 -1.12 -14.84 -18.08
CA CYS A 191 -0.81 -13.68 -18.98
C CYS A 191 -1.97 -12.68 -19.34
N ALA A 192 -1.78 -11.39 -19.72
CA ALA A 192 -1.33 -10.84 -21.04
C ALA A 192 -1.13 -9.27 -21.02
N ALA A 193 -0.88 -8.63 -22.19
CA ALA A 193 -0.11 -7.38 -22.44
C ALA A 193 -0.81 -5.98 -22.42
N PRO A 194 -0.07 -4.83 -22.31
CA PRO A 194 -0.62 -3.45 -22.39
C PRO A 194 0.00 -2.54 -23.48
N ALA A 195 -0.34 -1.24 -23.42
CA ALA A 195 0.06 -0.11 -24.26
C ALA A 195 0.98 0.90 -23.50
N PRO A 196 1.63 1.89 -24.16
CA PRO A 196 2.92 2.43 -23.71
C PRO A 196 2.91 3.62 -22.73
N GLY A 197 3.91 3.63 -21.84
CA GLY A 197 4.30 4.74 -20.95
C GLY A 197 5.32 4.30 -19.88
N GLY A 198 6.45 5.00 -19.73
CA GLY A 198 7.62 4.48 -18.98
C GLY A 198 7.54 4.54 -17.44
N ALA A 199 7.13 5.68 -16.86
CA ALA A 199 7.10 5.89 -15.40
C ALA A 199 5.68 6.12 -14.86
N MET A 200 5.38 5.60 -13.68
CA MET A 200 4.05 5.65 -13.08
C MET A 200 4.05 6.13 -11.63
N GLY A 201 2.90 6.63 -11.19
CA GLY A 201 2.59 6.95 -9.80
C GLY A 201 1.24 6.38 -9.40
N LEU A 202 0.83 6.65 -8.15
CA LEU A 202 -0.41 6.13 -7.61
C LEU A 202 -1.53 7.17 -7.64
N ALA A 203 -2.66 6.76 -8.19
CA ALA A 203 -3.92 7.49 -8.25
C ALA A 203 -4.97 6.84 -7.33
N ALA A 204 -6.08 7.55 -7.13
CA ALA A 204 -7.20 7.11 -6.32
C ALA A 204 -8.14 6.17 -7.11
N GLY A 205 -8.27 4.93 -6.66
CA GLY A 205 -9.21 3.94 -7.20
C GLY A 205 -10.58 3.90 -6.51
N GLY A 206 -11.24 2.74 -6.62
CA GLY A 206 -12.51 2.45 -5.93
C GLY A 206 -12.38 2.48 -4.40
N ARG A 207 -13.52 2.64 -3.72
CA ARG A 207 -13.57 2.79 -2.26
C ARG A 207 -13.67 1.45 -1.54
N MET A 208 -12.97 1.32 -0.41
CA MET A 208 -13.11 0.17 0.48
C MET A 208 -13.13 0.56 1.96
N LYS A 209 -13.65 -0.35 2.78
CA LYS A 209 -13.58 -0.26 4.24
C LYS A 209 -12.18 -0.65 4.73
N GLN A 210 -11.44 0.30 5.27
CA GLN A 210 -10.20 0.06 6.00
C GLN A 210 -10.00 1.17 7.03
N SER A 211 -9.73 0.77 8.27
CA SER A 211 -9.31 1.68 9.33
C SER A 211 -7.80 1.87 9.29
N ILE A 212 -7.36 3.12 9.48
CA ILE A 212 -5.97 3.44 9.81
C ILE A 212 -5.96 3.85 11.27
N TYR A 213 -5.23 3.08 12.08
CA TYR A 213 -5.31 3.21 13.53
C TYR A 213 -4.60 4.47 14.07
N PRO A 214 -5.16 5.13 15.10
CA PRO A 214 -4.41 6.09 15.91
C PRO A 214 -3.16 5.42 16.51
N ASP A 215 -2.09 6.18 16.67
CA ASP A 215 -0.88 5.71 17.36
C ASP A 215 -1.19 5.37 18.83
N PRO A 216 -1.07 4.10 19.26
CA PRO A 216 -1.33 3.71 20.64
C PRO A 216 -0.20 4.08 21.61
N HIS A 217 0.98 4.48 21.12
CA HIS A 217 2.17 4.76 21.94
C HIS A 217 2.47 6.25 22.08
N GLY A 218 1.86 7.08 21.24
CA GLY A 218 2.09 8.51 21.14
C GLY A 218 3.38 8.86 20.39
N ILE A 219 3.37 10.02 19.73
CA ILE A 219 4.44 10.46 18.84
C ILE A 219 5.83 10.49 19.51
N ASP A 220 5.87 10.71 20.83
CA ASP A 220 7.11 10.74 21.62
C ASP A 220 7.80 9.38 21.75
N ALA A 221 7.14 8.29 21.37
CA ALA A 221 7.74 6.96 21.32
C ALA A 221 8.78 6.83 20.18
N TRP A 222 8.68 7.66 19.13
CA TRP A 222 9.46 7.54 17.90
C TRP A 222 10.67 8.47 17.91
N ASP A 223 11.78 7.98 17.37
CA ASP A 223 13.03 8.73 17.27
C ASP A 223 13.11 9.44 15.91
N PRO A 224 13.09 10.78 15.86
CA PRO A 224 13.15 11.53 14.60
C PRO A 224 14.52 11.47 13.91
N ALA A 225 15.58 11.05 14.62
CA ALA A 225 16.93 10.94 14.08
C ALA A 225 17.23 9.52 13.56
N ARG A 226 16.61 8.48 14.14
CA ARG A 226 16.78 7.09 13.70
C ARG A 226 15.70 6.71 12.70
N THR A 227 15.94 7.06 11.43
CA THR A 227 15.00 6.79 10.35
C THR A 227 15.65 6.06 9.18
N SER A 228 14.86 5.23 8.50
CA SER A 228 15.22 4.61 7.23
C SER A 228 14.21 5.01 6.17
N ARG A 229 14.69 5.49 5.02
CA ARG A 229 13.83 5.93 3.92
C ARG A 229 14.18 5.18 2.65
N VAL A 230 13.15 4.85 1.87
CA VAL A 230 13.29 4.20 0.57
C VAL A 230 12.33 4.84 -0.42
N PHE A 231 12.80 5.01 -1.65
CA PHE A 231 11.98 5.32 -2.81
C PHE A 231 11.61 4.00 -3.49
N VAL A 232 10.33 3.87 -3.84
CA VAL A 232 9.78 2.70 -4.52
C VAL A 232 9.21 3.21 -5.83
N HIS A 233 9.98 3.05 -6.89
CA HIS A 233 9.58 3.48 -8.23
C HIS A 233 8.64 2.46 -8.86
N ILE A 234 7.66 2.95 -9.61
CA ILE A 234 6.70 2.09 -10.31
C ILE A 234 6.96 2.24 -11.80
N VAL A 235 7.30 1.13 -12.46
CA VAL A 235 7.51 1.07 -13.91
C VAL A 235 6.37 0.34 -14.59
N SER A 236 6.12 0.68 -15.86
CA SER A 236 5.28 -0.16 -16.70
C SER A 236 5.93 -1.51 -16.98
N SER A 237 5.11 -2.46 -17.45
CA SER A 237 5.59 -3.76 -17.91
C SER A 237 6.66 -3.68 -19.01
N GLU A 238 6.59 -2.65 -19.86
CA GLU A 238 7.54 -2.45 -20.96
C GLU A 238 8.89 -2.01 -20.42
N LEU A 239 8.90 -0.95 -19.59
CA LEU A 239 10.13 -0.44 -19.00
C LEU A 239 10.76 -1.46 -18.04
N TRP A 240 9.95 -2.27 -17.34
CA TRP A 240 10.45 -3.40 -16.56
C TRP A 240 11.26 -4.38 -17.41
N ARG A 241 10.73 -4.81 -18.55
CA ARG A 241 11.43 -5.72 -19.49
C ARG A 241 12.69 -5.07 -20.03
N GLU A 242 12.63 -3.78 -20.36
CA GLU A 242 13.78 -3.04 -20.88
C GLU A 242 14.93 -2.96 -19.85
N ILE A 243 14.62 -2.65 -18.60
CA ILE A 243 15.62 -2.53 -17.53
C ILE A 243 16.15 -3.92 -17.14
N THR A 244 15.25 -4.85 -16.85
CA THR A 244 15.60 -6.12 -16.18
C THR A 244 15.84 -7.27 -17.14
N GLY A 245 15.23 -7.26 -18.32
CA GLY A 245 15.12 -8.41 -19.21
C GLY A 245 14.12 -9.47 -18.73
N GLU A 246 13.40 -9.24 -17.61
CA GLU A 246 12.46 -10.18 -17.03
C GLU A 246 11.01 -9.88 -17.46
N GLU A 247 10.18 -10.92 -17.51
CA GLU A 247 8.74 -10.75 -17.68
C GLU A 247 8.09 -10.30 -16.37
N PRO A 248 7.25 -9.24 -16.39
CA PRO A 248 6.50 -8.85 -15.21
C PRO A 248 5.43 -9.91 -14.86
N PRO A 249 4.99 -10.00 -13.60
CA PRO A 249 3.89 -10.88 -13.23
C PRO A 249 2.64 -10.53 -14.01
N ALA A 250 1.96 -11.52 -14.55
CA ALA A 250 0.79 -11.27 -15.40
C ALA A 250 -0.35 -10.56 -14.66
N SER A 251 -0.89 -9.48 -15.23
CA SER A 251 -1.99 -8.64 -14.72
C SER A 251 -2.91 -8.17 -15.86
N PRO A 252 -4.13 -7.67 -15.60
CA PRO A 252 -4.92 -7.69 -14.37
C PRO A 252 -6.09 -8.69 -14.41
N ILE A 253 -6.37 -9.33 -13.26
CA ILE A 253 -7.65 -10.03 -13.02
C ILE A 253 -8.68 -8.96 -12.63
N THR A 254 -9.76 -8.84 -13.40
CA THR A 254 -10.80 -7.84 -13.11
C THR A 254 -11.66 -8.28 -11.92
N ALA A 255 -12.28 -7.33 -11.22
CA ALA A 255 -13.24 -7.68 -10.17
C ALA A 255 -14.42 -8.49 -10.71
N ARG A 256 -14.78 -8.30 -11.99
CA ARG A 256 -15.82 -9.07 -12.67
C ARG A 256 -15.40 -10.52 -12.80
N ASP A 257 -14.20 -10.79 -13.33
CA ASP A 257 -13.69 -12.17 -13.47
C ASP A 257 -13.62 -12.83 -12.09
N TYR A 258 -13.13 -12.11 -11.08
CA TYR A 258 -13.07 -12.60 -9.71
C TYR A 258 -14.46 -12.95 -9.13
N ALA A 259 -15.45 -12.09 -9.33
CA ALA A 259 -16.83 -12.30 -8.87
C ALA A 259 -17.52 -13.46 -9.62
N GLN A 260 -17.26 -13.62 -10.92
CA GLN A 260 -17.75 -14.76 -11.72
C GLN A 260 -17.23 -16.10 -11.19
N HIS A 261 -16.02 -16.10 -10.60
CA HIS A 261 -15.42 -17.28 -9.99
C HIS A 261 -15.80 -17.48 -8.50
N GLY A 262 -16.66 -16.63 -7.92
CA GLY A 262 -17.22 -16.82 -6.57
C GLY A 262 -16.21 -16.74 -5.43
N LEU A 263 -15.06 -16.10 -5.65
CA LEU A 263 -13.95 -16.05 -4.70
C LEU A 263 -14.20 -15.04 -3.56
N PRO A 264 -13.62 -15.22 -2.36
CA PRO A 264 -14.00 -14.47 -1.17
C PRO A 264 -13.47 -13.03 -1.13
N TRP A 265 -14.21 -12.17 -0.44
CA TRP A 265 -13.79 -10.83 -0.01
C TRP A 265 -13.53 -10.83 1.49
N PHE A 266 -12.96 -9.76 2.06
CA PHE A 266 -12.55 -9.75 3.48
C PHE A 266 -13.07 -8.53 4.25
N GLU A 267 -13.36 -8.71 5.54
CA GLU A 267 -13.69 -7.61 6.46
C GLU A 267 -12.90 -7.79 7.76
N LEU A 268 -12.33 -6.69 8.25
CA LEU A 268 -11.58 -6.67 9.51
C LEU A 268 -12.53 -6.30 10.66
N TYR A 269 -12.51 -7.09 11.74
CA TYR A 269 -13.20 -6.75 13.00
C TYR A 269 -12.23 -5.96 13.89
N ASP A 270 -12.23 -4.64 13.73
CA ASP A 270 -11.31 -3.71 14.38
C ASP A 270 -12.00 -2.49 15.02
N GLU A 271 -13.33 -2.54 15.21
CA GLU A 271 -14.14 -1.39 15.61
C GLU A 271 -13.67 -0.76 16.93
N ALA A 272 -13.07 -1.57 17.81
CA ALA A 272 -12.51 -1.14 19.10
C ALA A 272 -11.18 -0.38 18.99
N ARG A 273 -10.45 -0.47 17.86
CA ARG A 273 -9.14 0.18 17.66
C ARG A 273 -9.25 1.64 17.22
N GLY A 274 -10.45 2.08 16.83
CA GLY A 274 -10.68 3.42 16.29
C GLY A 274 -10.03 3.62 14.91
N ALA A 275 -10.26 4.80 14.32
CA ALA A 275 -9.67 5.17 13.04
C ALA A 275 -9.41 6.68 13.03
N ILE A 276 -8.32 7.10 12.39
CA ILE A 276 -8.07 8.52 12.10
C ILE A 276 -9.19 9.09 11.21
N ALA A 277 -9.40 10.41 11.24
CA ALA A 277 -10.55 11.04 10.60
C ALA A 277 -10.57 10.98 9.06
N GLY A 278 -9.43 10.65 8.42
CA GLY A 278 -9.19 10.92 7.01
C GLY A 278 -8.80 12.38 6.78
N SER A 279 -8.71 12.81 5.52
CA SER A 279 -8.34 14.18 5.16
C SER A 279 -9.30 14.77 4.13
N ASP A 280 -9.78 15.99 4.36
CA ASP A 280 -10.62 16.73 3.40
C ASP A 280 -9.90 16.95 2.06
N ARG A 281 -8.58 17.13 2.09
CA ARG A 281 -7.75 17.26 0.89
C ARG A 281 -7.74 15.96 0.09
N LEU A 282 -7.62 14.83 0.77
CA LEU A 282 -7.69 13.51 0.14
C LEU A 282 -9.12 13.16 -0.30
N ALA A 283 -10.15 13.64 0.42
CA ALA A 283 -11.54 13.47 0.01
C ALA A 283 -11.87 14.21 -1.29
N GLY A 284 -11.18 15.32 -1.56
CA GLY A 284 -11.35 16.15 -2.75
C GLY A 284 -10.59 15.68 -3.99
N ILE A 285 -9.73 14.66 -3.90
CA ILE A 285 -9.04 14.12 -5.09
C ILE A 285 -10.03 13.34 -5.95
N LYS A 286 -9.89 13.51 -7.26
CA LYS A 286 -10.62 12.76 -8.26
C LYS A 286 -10.06 11.36 -8.37
N SER A 287 -10.95 10.41 -8.52
CA SER A 287 -10.60 9.05 -8.84
C SER A 287 -10.13 8.88 -10.28
N VAL A 288 -9.56 7.72 -10.59
CA VAL A 288 -9.21 7.39 -11.98
C VAL A 288 -10.42 7.49 -12.91
N LYS A 289 -11.61 7.04 -12.48
CA LYS A 289 -12.83 7.14 -13.29
C LYS A 289 -13.30 8.57 -13.48
N GLU A 290 -13.29 9.38 -12.42
CA GLU A 290 -13.67 10.80 -12.50
C GLU A 290 -12.72 11.56 -13.44
N MET A 291 -11.41 11.28 -13.37
CA MET A 291 -10.42 11.82 -14.30
C MET A 291 -10.63 11.33 -15.75
N ASP A 292 -11.00 10.07 -15.95
CA ASP A 292 -11.32 9.54 -17.28
C ASP A 292 -12.51 10.26 -17.90
N MET A 293 -13.57 10.54 -17.12
CA MET A 293 -14.75 11.27 -17.60
C MET A 293 -14.43 12.69 -18.06
N GLU A 294 -13.40 13.33 -17.49
CA GLU A 294 -12.95 14.66 -17.90
C GLU A 294 -12.09 14.64 -19.16
N LYS A 295 -11.33 13.56 -19.36
CA LYS A 295 -10.32 13.44 -20.42
C LYS A 295 -10.78 12.64 -21.64
N SER A 296 -11.81 11.81 -21.49
CA SER A 296 -12.30 10.89 -22.51
C SER A 296 -13.82 10.76 -22.47
N LYS A 297 -14.41 10.67 -23.66
CA LYS A 297 -15.85 10.34 -23.83
C LYS A 297 -16.11 8.84 -23.95
N LEU A 298 -15.05 8.04 -24.04
CA LEU A 298 -15.12 6.58 -24.13
C LEU A 298 -14.79 5.95 -22.77
N PRO A 299 -15.49 4.86 -22.37
CA PRO A 299 -15.13 4.12 -21.18
C PRO A 299 -13.73 3.52 -21.37
N LEU A 300 -12.78 3.96 -20.55
CA LEU A 300 -11.39 3.48 -20.58
C LEU A 300 -11.16 2.27 -19.67
N GLN A 301 -12.20 1.86 -18.94
CA GLN A 301 -12.18 0.70 -18.05
C GLN A 301 -13.59 0.21 -17.73
N ASP A 302 -13.66 -1.01 -17.20
CA ASP A 302 -14.89 -1.60 -16.70
C ASP A 302 -15.07 -1.32 -15.21
N ASP A 303 -15.99 -0.41 -14.90
CA ASP A 303 -16.43 -0.07 -13.53
C ASP A 303 -17.83 -0.60 -13.25
N ALA A 304 -18.28 -1.64 -13.96
CA ALA A 304 -19.56 -2.26 -13.65
C ALA A 304 -19.56 -2.78 -12.19
N PRO A 305 -20.63 -2.54 -11.42
CA PRO A 305 -20.74 -3.09 -10.09
C PRO A 305 -20.59 -4.61 -10.09
N VAL A 306 -19.86 -5.14 -9.13
CA VAL A 306 -19.68 -6.59 -8.97
C VAL A 306 -20.48 -7.10 -7.78
N ASN A 307 -20.97 -8.35 -7.87
CA ASN A 307 -21.55 -9.00 -6.71
C ASN A 307 -20.42 -9.39 -5.74
N VAL A 308 -20.53 -8.94 -4.51
CA VAL A 308 -19.58 -9.31 -3.46
C VAL A 308 -19.88 -10.76 -3.09
N GLY A 309 -18.90 -11.64 -3.30
CA GLY A 309 -18.95 -13.04 -2.90
C GLY A 309 -18.95 -13.22 -1.37
N PRO A 310 -18.64 -14.43 -0.86
CA PRO A 310 -18.58 -14.65 0.58
C PRO A 310 -17.55 -13.71 1.24
N VAL A 311 -17.97 -12.98 2.27
CA VAL A 311 -17.09 -12.09 3.05
C VAL A 311 -16.52 -12.89 4.22
N THR A 312 -15.21 -13.11 4.19
CA THR A 312 -14.47 -13.77 5.27
C THR A 312 -14.08 -12.74 6.32
N LYS A 313 -14.51 -12.96 7.56
CA LYS A 313 -14.06 -12.15 8.69
C LYS A 313 -12.60 -12.52 9.02
N LEU A 314 -11.71 -11.54 8.99
CA LEU A 314 -10.34 -11.70 9.46
C LEU A 314 -10.33 -11.46 10.98
N TRP A 315 -10.42 -12.55 11.74
CA TRP A 315 -10.31 -12.57 13.20
C TRP A 315 -8.87 -12.20 13.58
N ASN A 316 -8.70 -11.43 14.66
CA ASN A 316 -7.39 -10.98 15.11
C ASN A 316 -6.46 -12.15 15.53
N ALA A 317 -5.68 -12.64 14.56
CA ALA A 317 -4.32 -13.14 14.77
C ALA A 317 -3.42 -12.15 15.56
N LEU A 318 -3.84 -10.88 15.64
CA LEU A 318 -3.17 -9.76 16.30
C LEU A 318 -3.75 -9.42 17.69
N GLY A 319 -4.62 -10.27 18.27
CA GLY A 319 -5.33 -10.01 19.53
C GLY A 319 -4.88 -10.87 20.72
N HIS A 320 -4.23 -12.02 20.51
CA HIS A 320 -3.82 -12.94 21.58
C HIS A 320 -2.39 -12.71 22.09
N ALA A 321 -1.98 -11.44 22.21
CA ALA A 321 -0.78 -11.05 22.98
C ALA A 321 -1.12 -10.24 24.24
N VAL A 322 -2.38 -9.87 24.46
CA VAL A 322 -2.82 -9.20 25.70
C VAL A 322 -4.01 -9.97 26.23
N GLY A 323 -3.79 -10.67 27.34
CA GLY A 323 -4.80 -11.54 27.94
C GLY A 323 -6.05 -10.77 28.36
N VAL A 324 -7.17 -11.10 27.74
CA VAL A 324 -8.49 -11.02 28.38
C VAL A 324 -9.14 -12.38 28.13
N ARG A 325 -9.22 -13.18 29.20
CA ARG A 325 -10.10 -14.34 29.25
C ARG A 325 -11.46 -13.81 29.65
N ASP A 326 -12.42 -13.82 28.73
CA ASP A 326 -13.81 -13.78 29.16
C ASP A 326 -14.18 -15.17 29.68
N GLY A 327 -14.79 -15.16 30.87
CA GLY A 327 -15.08 -16.34 31.67
C GLY A 327 -16.06 -17.31 31.02
N LYS A 328 -16.25 -18.45 31.69
CA LYS A 328 -17.22 -19.48 31.28
C LYS A 328 -18.62 -18.88 31.19
N TRP A 329 -19.19 -18.97 29.99
CA TRP A 329 -20.64 -19.04 29.77
C TRP A 329 -20.87 -20.22 28.84
#